data_AF-A0A523L9G9-F1
#
_entry.id   AF-A0A523L9G9-F1
#
_cell.length_a   1.000
_cell.length_b   1.000
_cell.length_c   1.000
_cell.angle_alpha   90.00
_cell.angle_beta   90.00
_cell.angle_gamma   90.00
#
_symmetry.space_group_name_H-M   'P 1'
#
loop_
_entity.id
_entity.type
_entity.pdbx_description
1 polymer ?
#
loop_
_entity_poly.entity_id
_entity_poly.type
_entity_poly.pdbx_seq_one_letter_code
_entity_poly.pdbx_strand_id
1 'polypeptide(L)'
;MHYCSTLYRVLFLLIVSATAQQAVGQPENGATKSLQMVRTDTPPVIDGVLDDEGWARAAMIEDLHQMQPIEYSAATERSQIYVLYDQDALYVAARMWTSESARITANVLR
;
A
#
# COMPACT_ATOMS: atom_id res chain seq x y z
N MET A 1 30.99 39.38 -34.12
CA MET A 1 29.64 38.81 -34.23
C MET A 1 29.59 37.28 -34.07
N HIS A 2 30.39 36.61 -33.22
CA HIS A 2 30.25 35.13 -33.06
C HIS A 2 30.44 34.56 -31.64
N TYR A 3 30.85 35.35 -30.63
CA TYR A 3 31.14 34.82 -29.28
C TYR A 3 29.96 34.87 -28.29
N CYS A 4 28.91 35.67 -28.56
CA CYS A 4 27.79 35.84 -27.63
C CYS A 4 26.72 34.72 -27.71
N SER A 5 26.61 34.00 -28.84
CA SER A 5 25.61 32.93 -29.01
C SER A 5 26.09 31.55 -28.53
N THR A 6 27.41 31.36 -28.45
CA THR A 6 28.03 30.09 -28.06
C THR A 6 27.95 29.87 -26.55
N LEU A 7 28.03 30.96 -25.75
CA LEU A 7 27.85 30.89 -24.29
C LEU A 7 26.43 30.46 -23.89
N TYR A 8 25.41 30.95 -24.60
CA TYR A 8 24.01 30.63 -24.27
C TYR A 8 23.65 29.16 -24.59
N ARG A 9 24.28 28.58 -25.64
CA ARG A 9 24.09 27.17 -26.01
C ARG A 9 24.71 26.18 -25.03
N VAL A 10 25.85 26.53 -24.42
CA VAL A 10 26.48 25.68 -23.39
C VAL A 10 25.76 25.83 -22.05
N LEU A 11 25.27 27.03 -21.73
CA LEU A 11 24.51 27.28 -20.50
C LEU A 11 23.12 26.62 -20.53
N PHE A 12 22.48 26.52 -21.69
CA PHE A 12 21.18 25.85 -21.85
C PHE A 12 21.27 24.32 -21.75
N LEU A 13 22.44 23.73 -22.03
CA LEU A 13 22.65 22.27 -22.00
C LEU A 13 22.95 21.72 -20.60
N LEU A 14 23.29 22.58 -19.62
CA LEU A 14 23.55 22.17 -18.23
C LEU A 14 22.30 22.15 -17.34
N ILE A 15 21.19 22.76 -17.75
CA ILE A 15 19.97 22.85 -16.94
C ILE A 15 19.03 21.65 -17.18
N VAL A 16 19.12 20.98 -18.33
CA VAL A 16 18.20 19.88 -18.71
C VAL A 16 18.51 18.57 -17.98
N SER A 17 19.71 18.38 -17.44
CA SER A 17 20.05 17.15 -16.70
C SER A 17 19.47 17.09 -15.29
N ALA A 18 18.87 18.17 -14.78
CA ALA A 18 18.53 18.32 -13.36
C ALA A 18 17.12 17.84 -12.96
N THR A 19 16.29 17.33 -13.87
CA THR A 19 14.92 16.91 -13.54
C THR A 19 14.65 15.41 -13.59
N ALA A 20 15.68 14.57 -13.69
CA ALA A 20 15.52 13.11 -13.66
C ALA A 20 15.82 12.52 -12.26
N GLN A 21 15.32 13.14 -11.19
CA GLN A 21 15.26 12.49 -9.89
C GLN A 21 13.86 11.91 -9.70
N GLN A 22 13.50 10.93 -10.52
CA GLN A 22 12.36 10.09 -10.20
C GLN A 22 12.78 9.22 -9.01
N ALA A 23 12.28 9.56 -7.83
CA ALA A 23 12.35 8.70 -6.66
C ALA A 23 11.48 7.47 -6.92
N VAL A 24 12.04 6.49 -7.62
CA VAL A 24 11.54 5.12 -7.56
C VAL A 24 11.81 4.68 -6.13
N GLY A 25 10.74 4.39 -5.37
CA GLY A 25 10.85 3.90 -3.99
C GLY A 25 11.86 2.76 -3.94
N GLN A 26 12.98 3.00 -3.29
CA GLN A 26 13.99 1.98 -3.03
C GLN A 26 13.31 0.94 -2.11
N PRO A 27 13.24 -0.35 -2.46
CA PRO A 27 12.71 -1.34 -1.54
C PRO A 27 13.53 -1.25 -0.26
N GLU A 28 12.87 -1.08 0.88
CA GLU A 28 13.55 -1.06 2.18
C GLU A 28 14.47 -2.28 2.28
N ASN A 29 15.77 -2.02 2.46
CA ASN A 29 16.83 -3.03 2.47
C ASN A 29 16.47 -4.24 3.37
N GLY A 30 15.96 -5.32 2.79
CA GLY A 30 15.88 -6.66 3.39
C GLY A 30 15.21 -6.77 4.77
N ALA A 31 14.54 -5.75 5.27
CA ALA A 31 13.89 -5.78 6.56
C ALA A 31 12.59 -6.56 6.41
N THR A 32 12.50 -7.71 7.08
CA THR A 32 11.27 -8.50 7.11
C THR A 32 10.14 -7.64 7.69
N LYS A 33 9.06 -7.45 6.92
CA LYS A 33 7.86 -6.76 7.39
C LYS A 33 7.34 -7.47 8.64
N SER A 34 7.20 -6.70 9.72
CA SER A 34 6.70 -7.17 11.01
C SER A 34 5.63 -6.22 11.52
N LEU A 35 4.71 -6.74 12.32
CA LEU A 35 3.62 -5.97 12.89
C LEU A 35 3.43 -6.36 14.35
N GLN A 36 3.09 -5.39 15.21
CA GLN A 36 2.76 -5.67 16.59
C GLN A 36 1.27 -6.01 16.69
N MET A 37 0.97 -7.26 17.03
CA MET A 37 -0.42 -7.72 17.14
C MET A 37 -1.06 -7.28 18.46
N VAL A 38 -2.38 -7.12 18.44
CA VAL A 38 -3.17 -6.74 19.60
C VAL A 38 -3.97 -7.94 20.10
N ARG A 39 -3.84 -8.24 21.39
CA ARG A 39 -4.66 -9.25 22.07
C ARG A 39 -6.01 -8.64 22.47
N THR A 40 -7.10 -9.39 22.29
CA THR A 40 -8.43 -9.07 22.81
C THR A 40 -8.84 -10.08 23.89
N ASP A 41 -9.67 -9.63 24.83
CA ASP A 41 -10.40 -10.51 25.77
C ASP A 41 -11.86 -10.71 25.35
N THR A 42 -12.33 -9.95 24.35
CA THR A 42 -13.67 -10.07 23.78
C THR A 42 -13.53 -10.37 22.29
N PRO A 43 -13.80 -11.61 21.85
CA PRO A 43 -13.65 -11.99 20.46
C PRO A 43 -14.69 -11.27 19.59
N PRO A 44 -14.32 -10.76 18.41
CA PRO A 44 -15.26 -10.12 17.49
C PRO A 44 -16.21 -11.14 16.86
N VAL A 45 -17.39 -10.68 16.45
CA VAL A 45 -18.34 -11.51 15.70
C VAL A 45 -17.90 -11.56 14.23
N ILE A 46 -17.87 -12.75 13.64
CA ILE A 46 -17.43 -12.95 12.25
C ILE A 46 -18.65 -12.94 11.32
N ASP A 47 -19.24 -11.76 11.13
CA ASP A 47 -20.41 -11.53 10.28
C ASP A 47 -20.11 -10.63 9.06
N GLY A 48 -18.88 -10.11 8.96
CA GLY A 48 -18.44 -9.21 7.89
C GLY A 48 -18.63 -7.72 8.19
N VAL A 49 -19.11 -7.36 9.38
CA VAL A 49 -19.21 -5.98 9.86
C VAL A 49 -17.99 -5.66 10.75
N LEU A 50 -17.45 -4.44 10.64
CA LEU A 50 -16.24 -3.99 11.36
C LEU A 50 -16.58 -2.94 12.43
N ASP A 51 -17.61 -3.18 13.22
CA ASP A 51 -18.10 -2.27 14.26
C ASP A 51 -17.78 -2.70 15.69
N ASP A 52 -17.34 -3.95 15.90
CA ASP A 52 -16.84 -4.41 17.20
C ASP A 52 -15.64 -3.59 17.71
N GLU A 53 -15.59 -3.36 19.03
CA GLU A 53 -14.49 -2.62 19.68
C GLU A 53 -13.11 -3.24 19.42
N GLY A 54 -13.05 -4.56 19.25
CA GLY A 54 -11.82 -5.28 18.90
C GLY A 54 -11.23 -4.77 17.59
N TRP A 55 -12.06 -4.52 16.57
CA TRP A 55 -11.60 -4.03 15.27
C TRP A 55 -11.04 -2.62 15.33
N ALA A 56 -11.63 -1.75 16.15
CA ALA A 56 -11.13 -0.39 16.34
C ALA A 56 -9.72 -0.34 16.95
N ARG A 57 -9.32 -1.41 17.67
CA ARG A 57 -8.00 -1.54 18.31
C ARG A 57 -7.07 -2.51 17.59
N ALA A 58 -7.54 -3.16 16.54
CA ALA A 58 -6.76 -4.15 15.80
C ALA A 58 -5.52 -3.51 15.17
N ALA A 59 -4.48 -4.31 14.96
CA ALA A 59 -3.36 -3.85 14.17
C ALA A 59 -3.81 -3.69 12.70
N MET A 60 -3.58 -2.52 12.12
CA MET A 60 -4.04 -2.16 10.78
C MET A 60 -2.87 -2.07 9.81
N ILE A 61 -3.01 -2.72 8.65
CA ILE A 61 -2.05 -2.69 7.54
C ILE A 61 -2.71 -1.98 6.37
N GLU A 62 -2.08 -0.91 5.88
CA GLU A 62 -2.57 -0.10 4.74
C GLU A 62 -1.51 0.14 3.66
N ASP A 63 -0.25 -0.17 3.94
CA ASP A 63 0.92 -0.09 3.07
C ASP A 63 1.08 -1.39 2.24
N LEU A 64 0.02 -1.75 1.51
CA LEU A 64 0.03 -2.91 0.64
C LEU A 64 0.74 -2.59 -0.68
N HIS A 65 1.45 -3.60 -1.20
CA HIS A 65 2.06 -3.56 -2.52
C HIS A 65 1.23 -4.39 -3.50
N GLN A 66 1.13 -3.92 -4.73
CA GLN A 66 0.43 -4.67 -5.77
C GLN A 66 1.37 -5.71 -6.40
N MET A 67 0.84 -6.88 -6.72
CA MET A 67 1.56 -7.90 -7.50
C MET A 67 1.42 -7.66 -9.01
N GLN A 68 0.31 -7.05 -9.43
CA GLN A 68 -0.01 -6.75 -10.82
C GLN A 68 -0.71 -5.39 -10.90
N PRO A 69 -0.60 -4.65 -12.02
CA PRO A 69 0.19 -4.97 -13.22
C PRO A 69 1.70 -4.73 -13.06
N ILE A 70 2.10 -3.90 -12.09
CA ILE A 70 3.51 -3.59 -11.79
C ILE A 70 3.82 -4.14 -10.41
N GLU A 71 4.68 -5.14 -10.34
CA GLU A 71 5.04 -5.80 -9.08
C GLU A 71 5.72 -4.84 -8.10
N TYR A 72 5.42 -4.99 -6.82
CA TYR A 72 5.98 -4.22 -5.70
C TYR A 72 5.71 -2.71 -5.70
N SER A 73 4.90 -2.18 -6.63
CA SER A 73 4.49 -0.78 -6.52
C SER A 73 3.41 -0.60 -5.45
N ALA A 74 3.23 0.64 -4.99
CA ALA A 74 2.11 0.99 -4.12
C ALA A 74 0.77 0.54 -4.74
N ALA A 75 -0.14 0.02 -3.90
CA ALA A 75 -1.46 -0.41 -4.34
C ALA A 75 -2.27 0.76 -4.92
N THR A 76 -2.91 0.53 -6.07
CA THR A 76 -3.78 1.52 -6.73
C THR A 76 -5.17 1.61 -6.11
N GLU A 77 -5.67 0.51 -5.54
CA GLU A 77 -6.95 0.45 -4.85
C GLU A 77 -6.73 0.39 -3.34
N ARG A 78 -7.45 1.23 -2.60
CA ARG A 78 -7.33 1.29 -1.14
C ARG A 78 -7.73 -0.05 -0.55
N SER A 79 -6.92 -0.56 0.37
CA SER A 79 -7.20 -1.79 1.10
C SER A 79 -6.65 -1.68 2.51
N GLN A 80 -7.39 -2.23 3.46
CA GLN A 80 -7.02 -2.25 4.87
C GLN A 80 -7.18 -3.66 5.41
N ILE A 81 -6.12 -4.19 6.03
CA ILE A 81 -6.14 -5.48 6.72
C ILE A 81 -6.07 -5.22 8.21
N TYR A 82 -6.99 -5.84 8.95
CA TYR A 82 -7.11 -5.73 10.39
C TYR A 82 -6.75 -7.07 11.00
N VAL A 83 -5.88 -7.06 12.01
CA VAL A 83 -5.42 -8.28 12.65
C VAL A 83 -5.40 -8.14 14.17
N LEU A 84 -6.04 -9.07 14.85
CA LEU A 84 -6.04 -9.21 16.31
C LEU A 84 -6.10 -10.69 16.68
N TYR A 85 -5.86 -11.03 17.94
CA TYR A 85 -5.90 -12.42 18.39
C TYR A 85 -6.38 -12.53 19.84
N ASP A 86 -6.81 -13.71 20.25
CA ASP A 86 -7.03 -14.06 21.65
C ASP A 86 -6.30 -15.36 22.02
N GLN A 87 -6.76 -16.09 23.04
CA GLN A 87 -6.14 -17.36 23.43
C GLN A 87 -6.44 -18.52 22.47
N ASP A 88 -7.53 -18.42 21.69
CA ASP A 88 -8.09 -19.51 20.91
C ASP A 88 -7.90 -19.30 19.40
N ALA A 89 -7.89 -18.05 18.93
CA ALA A 89 -7.89 -17.74 17.50
C ALA A 89 -7.09 -16.49 17.10
N LEU A 90 -6.70 -16.50 15.81
CA LEU A 90 -6.25 -15.35 15.06
C LEU A 90 -7.42 -14.81 14.22
N TYR A 91 -7.71 -13.52 14.36
CA TYR A 91 -8.77 -12.84 13.65
C TYR A 91 -8.19 -11.93 12.58
N VAL A 92 -8.67 -12.10 11.34
CA VAL A 92 -8.25 -11.32 10.18
C VAL A 92 -9.48 -10.77 9.49
N ALA A 93 -9.51 -9.47 9.26
CA ALA A 93 -10.50 -8.84 8.39
C ALA A 93 -9.83 -8.03 7.29
N ALA A 94 -10.49 -7.93 6.14
CA ALA A 94 -10.01 -7.17 4.99
C ALA A 94 -11.13 -6.27 4.49
N ARG A 95 -10.87 -4.96 4.49
CA ARG A 95 -11.74 -3.97 3.84
C ARG A 95 -11.08 -3.50 2.56
N MET A 96 -11.71 -3.81 1.44
CA MET A 96 -11.19 -3.54 0.10
C MET A 96 -12.13 -2.59 -0.61
N TRP A 97 -11.60 -1.49 -1.13
CA TRP A 97 -12.33 -0.58 -2.00
C TRP A 97 -12.05 -0.96 -3.45
N THR A 98 -13.03 -0.75 -4.31
CA THR A 98 -12.84 -0.86 -5.75
C THR A 98 -13.68 0.17 -6.47
N SER A 99 -13.10 0.80 -7.47
CA SER A 99 -13.80 1.66 -8.42
C SER A 99 -14.64 0.86 -9.43
N GLU A 100 -14.33 -0.42 -9.64
CA GLU A 100 -14.96 -1.30 -10.63
C GLU A 100 -15.95 -2.30 -9.98
N SER A 101 -16.92 -1.82 -9.22
CA SER A 101 -17.89 -2.68 -8.52
C SER A 101 -18.66 -3.65 -9.43
N ALA A 102 -18.88 -3.27 -10.69
CA ALA A 102 -19.54 -4.10 -11.70
C ALA A 102 -18.77 -5.39 -12.05
N ARG A 103 -17.48 -5.49 -11.69
CA ARG A 103 -16.64 -6.66 -11.96
C ARG A 103 -16.57 -7.63 -10.78
N ILE A 104 -17.19 -7.30 -9.65
CA ILE A 104 -17.25 -8.20 -8.49
C ILE A 104 -18.10 -9.42 -8.86
N THR A 105 -17.48 -10.59 -8.82
CA THR A 105 -18.14 -11.87 -9.07
C THR A 105 -18.01 -12.75 -7.84
N ALA A 106 -19.11 -13.40 -7.43
CA ALA A 106 -19.07 -14.38 -6.36
C ALA A 106 -18.72 -15.77 -6.93
N ASN A 107 -17.53 -16.26 -6.63
CA ASN A 107 -17.17 -17.65 -6.93
C ASN A 107 -17.36 -18.48 -5.65
N VAL A 108 -18.27 -19.46 -5.68
CA VAL A 108 -18.50 -20.35 -4.55
C VAL A 108 -17.52 -21.50 -4.67
N LEU A 109 -16.49 -21.49 -3.81
CA LEU A 109 -15.63 -22.65 -3.63
C LEU A 109 -16.48 -23.76 -2.98
N ARG A 110 -16.59 -24.90 -3.66
CA ARG A 110 -17.21 -26.13 -3.15
C ARG A 110 -16.15 -27.13 -2.73
#